data_AF-A0A2A2SAZ3-F1
#
_entry.id   AF-A0A2A2SAZ3-F1
#
_cell.length_a   1.000
_cell.length_b   1.000
_cell.length_c   1.000
_cell.angle_alpha   90.00
_cell.angle_beta   90.00
_cell.angle_gamma   90.00
#
_symmetry.space_group_name_H-M   'P 1'
#
loop_
_entity.id
_entity.type
_entity.pdbx_description
1 polymer ?
#
loop_
_entity_poly.entity_id
_entity_poly.type
_entity_poly.pdbx_seq_one_letter_code
_entity_poly.pdbx_strand_id
1 'polypeptide(L)' 'MGQDDGDRVFAAELVACIGEAREPTVPELFSVAERVWVEGAAERSAFAWGRLPSAHPDRVTALRAAQAALCGDADGPV' A
#
# COMPACT_ATOMS: atom_id res chain seq x y z
N MET A 1 1.15 -6.99 -22.77
CA MET A 1 -0.01 -7.72 -22.22
C MET A 1 0.31 -8.03 -20.76
N GLY A 2 -0.52 -7.57 -19.82
CA GLY A 2 -0.50 -8.08 -18.44
C GLY A 2 -0.41 -7.06 -17.30
N GLN A 3 -0.96 -5.84 -17.42
CA GLN A 3 -1.00 -4.87 -16.30
C GLN A 3 -2.38 -4.20 -16.23
N ASP A 4 -3.41 -4.99 -15.93
CA ASP A 4 -4.80 -4.51 -15.75
C ASP A 4 -5.50 -5.25 -14.58
N ASP A 5 -5.15 -6.51 -14.32
CA ASP A 5 -5.74 -7.28 -13.22
C ASP A 5 -5.29 -6.80 -11.83
N GLY A 6 -4.02 -6.42 -11.66
CA GLY A 6 -3.48 -5.96 -10.37
C GLY A 6 -4.02 -4.60 -9.90
N ASP A 7 -4.40 -3.73 -10.84
CA ASP A 7 -4.98 -2.41 -10.53
C ASP A 7 -6.42 -2.51 -10.05
N ARG A 8 -7.22 -3.38 -10.70
CA ARG A 8 -8.60 -3.63 -10.31
C ARG A 8 -8.73 -4.38 -8.98
N VAL A 9 -7.81 -5.31 -8.69
CA VAL A 9 -7.78 -6.01 -7.39
C VAL A 9 -7.43 -5.05 -6.26
N PHE A 10 -6.46 -4.16 -6.47
CA PHE A 10 -6.09 -3.11 -5.50
C PHE A 10 -7.23 -2.15 -5.20
N ALA A 11 -7.92 -1.66 -6.24
CA ALA A 11 -9.08 -0.79 -6.06
C ALA A 11 -10.21 -1.51 -5.30
N ALA A 12 -10.41 -2.82 -5.54
CA ALA A 12 -11.42 -3.60 -4.83
C ALA A 12 -11.07 -3.81 -3.35
N GLU A 13 -9.81 -4.14 -3.01
CA GLU A 13 -9.37 -4.30 -1.62
C GLU A 13 -9.44 -2.98 -0.84
N LEU A 14 -9.05 -1.86 -1.46
CA LEU A 14 -9.21 -0.53 -0.87
C LEU A 14 -10.68 -0.17 -0.62
N VAL A 15 -11.55 -0.39 -1.60
CA VAL A 15 -12.99 -0.09 -1.49
C VAL A 15 -13.67 -0.99 -0.44
N ALA A 16 -13.27 -2.25 -0.33
CA ALA A 16 -13.77 -3.14 0.71
C ALA A 16 -13.29 -2.73 2.10
N CYS A 17 -12.00 -2.39 2.26
CA CYS A 17 -11.45 -1.96 3.55
C CYS A 17 -12.10 -0.67 4.05
N ILE A 18 -12.22 0.34 3.18
CA ILE A 18 -12.83 1.64 3.48
C ILE A 18 -14.34 1.50 3.66
N GLY A 19 -15.01 0.70 2.81
CA GLY A 19 -16.46 0.52 2.83
C GLY A 19 -16.98 -0.31 4.00
N GLU A 20 -16.18 -1.25 4.51
CA GLU A 20 -16.54 -2.12 5.63
C GLU A 20 -16.05 -1.59 7.00
N ALA A 21 -15.31 -0.48 7.03
CA ALA A 21 -14.65 0.04 8.24
C ALA A 21 -13.87 -1.04 9.01
N ARG A 22 -13.28 -1.97 8.26
CA ARG A 22 -12.56 -3.13 8.79
C ARG A 22 -11.08 -2.80 8.88
N GLU A 23 -10.40 -3.33 9.89
CA GLU A 23 -8.94 -3.26 9.93
C GLU A 23 -8.33 -3.99 8.72
N PRO A 24 -7.41 -3.36 7.98
CA PRO A 24 -6.73 -4.00 6.86
C PRO A 24 -5.95 -5.22 7.34
N THR A 25 -6.01 -6.31 6.59
CA THR A 25 -5.20 -7.49 6.90
C THR A 25 -3.73 -7.24 6.57
N VAL A 26 -2.84 -7.98 7.24
CA VAL A 26 -1.39 -7.87 7.01
C VAL A 26 -1.02 -8.02 5.52
N PRO A 27 -1.56 -8.99 4.75
CA PRO A 27 -1.29 -9.10 3.32
C PRO A 27 -1.74 -7.88 2.50
N GLU A 28 -2.94 -7.35 2.75
CA GLU A 28 -3.46 -6.14 2.07
C GLU A 28 -2.55 -4.94 2.33
N LEU A 29 -2.12 -4.76 3.58
CA LEU A 29 -1.22 -3.69 3.98
C LEU A 29 0.15 -3.80 3.29
N PHE A 30 0.66 -5.02 3.12
CA PHE A 30 1.90 -5.28 2.41
C PHE A 30 1.80 -5.00 0.90
N SER A 31 0.69 -5.39 0.26
CA SER A 31 0.43 -5.11 -1.16
C SER A 31 0.36 -3.60 -1.43
N VAL A 32 -0.33 -2.85 -0.57
CA VAL A 32 -0.44 -1.39 -0.69
C VAL A 32 0.91 -0.72 -0.43
N ALA A 33 1.65 -1.17 0.58
CA ALA A 33 2.97 -0.62 0.90
C ALA A 33 4.00 -0.85 -0.21
N GLU A 34 4.01 -2.04 -0.83
CA GLU A 34 4.85 -2.32 -1.99
C GLU A 34 4.58 -1.34 -3.12
N ARG A 35 3.30 -1.04 -3.36
CA ARG A 35 2.90 -0.15 -4.44
C ARG A 35 3.22 1.32 -4.16
N VAL A 36 2.94 1.80 -2.95
CA VAL A 36 3.35 3.14 -2.48
C VAL A 36 4.87 3.30 -2.62
N TRP A 37 5.64 2.26 -2.34
CA TRP A 37 7.09 2.26 -2.50
C TRP A 37 7.52 2.38 -3.97
N VAL A 38 6.93 1.59 -4.87
CA VAL A 38 7.25 1.60 -6.31
C VAL A 38 6.84 2.91 -6.98
N GLU A 39 5.65 3.43 -6.64
CA GLU A 39 5.15 4.67 -7.21
C GLU A 39 5.83 5.91 -6.60
N GLY A 40 6.38 5.80 -5.40
CA GLY A 40 6.98 6.91 -4.65
C GLY A 40 8.35 7.39 -5.15
N ALA A 41 9.06 6.65 -6.01
CA ALA A 41 10.24 7.15 -6.72
C ALA A 41 10.57 6.31 -7.96
N ALA A 42 11.00 6.97 -9.04
CA ALA A 42 11.32 6.32 -10.32
C ALA A 42 12.43 5.26 -10.25
N GLU A 43 13.29 5.34 -9.23
CA GLU A 43 14.39 4.39 -8.99
C GLU A 43 14.03 3.25 -8.03
N ARG A 44 12.80 3.22 -7.51
CA ARG A 44 12.28 2.15 -6.65
C ARG A 44 11.57 1.09 -7.47
N SER A 45 11.83 -0.17 -7.14
CA SER A 45 11.28 -1.34 -7.84
C SER A 45 10.65 -2.31 -6.85
N ALA A 46 9.59 -3.01 -7.28
CA ALA A 46 8.96 -4.11 -6.55
C ALA A 46 9.98 -5.20 -6.15
N PHE A 47 10.99 -5.42 -7.00
CA PHE A 47 12.05 -6.37 -6.70
C PHE A 47 12.99 -5.91 -5.57
N ALA A 48 13.17 -4.59 -5.41
CA ALA A 48 13.92 -4.03 -4.29
C ALA A 48 13.13 -4.12 -2.98
N TRP A 49 11.80 -3.94 -3.04
CA TRP A 49 10.90 -4.08 -1.90
C TRP A 49 11.02 -5.45 -1.21
N GLY A 50 10.95 -6.53 -1.98
CA GLY A 50 11.04 -7.90 -1.47
C GLY A 50 12.37 -8.23 -0.76
N ARG A 51 13.41 -7.42 -0.97
CA ARG A 51 14.73 -7.59 -0.32
C ARG A 51 14.95 -6.67 0.88
N LEU A 52 14.07 -5.71 1.13
CA LEU A 52 14.21 -4.83 2.29
C LEU A 52 14.02 -5.63 3.58
N PRO A 53 14.91 -5.50 4.57
CA PRO A 53 14.66 -6.02 5.92
C PRO A 53 13.32 -5.53 6.47
N SER A 54 12.64 -6.33 7.27
CA SER A 54 11.38 -5.97 7.93
C SER A 54 11.48 -4.67 8.75
N ALA A 55 12.64 -4.41 9.36
CA ALA A 55 12.91 -3.20 10.13
C ALA A 55 13.53 -2.04 9.31
N HIS A 56 13.64 -2.17 7.98
CA HIS A 56 14.22 -1.11 7.16
C HIS A 56 13.33 0.14 7.22
N PRO A 57 13.90 1.35 7.43
CA PRO A 57 13.11 2.56 7.63
C PRO A 57 12.17 2.85 6.46
N ASP A 58 12.62 2.65 5.23
CA ASP A 58 11.78 2.78 4.04
C ASP A 58 10.60 1.81 4.00
N ARG A 59 10.79 0.57 4.47
CA ARG A 59 9.73 -0.44 4.54
C ARG A 59 8.68 -0.03 5.57
N VAL A 60 9.14 0.45 6.72
CA VAL A 60 8.26 0.97 7.79
C VAL A 60 7.49 2.21 7.31
N THR A 61 8.14 3.13 6.60
CA THR A 61 7.49 4.34 6.04
C THR A 61 6.41 3.97 5.03
N ALA A 62 6.68 3.04 4.11
CA ALA A 62 5.70 2.58 3.14
C ALA A 62 4.52 1.84 3.81
N LEU A 63 4.77 1.02 4.84
CA LEU A 63 3.71 0.37 5.61
C LEU A 63 2.82 1.37 6.36
N ARG A 64 3.39 2.44 6.91
CA ARG A 64 2.62 3.52 7.55
C ARG A 64 1.77 4.28 6.53
N ALA A 65 2.33 4.61 5.37
CA ALA A 65 1.59 5.27 4.30
C ALA A 65 0.45 4.38 3.76
N ALA A 66 0.68 3.07 3.65
CA ALA A 66 -0.36 2.10 3.30
C ALA A 66 -1.47 2.05 4.35
N GLN A 67 -1.12 2.01 5.62
CA GLN A 67 -2.09 2.05 6.71
C GLN A 67 -2.93 3.35 6.68
N ALA A 68 -2.30 4.51 6.45
CA ALA A 68 -3.00 5.79 6.33
C ALA A 68 -3.97 5.83 5.14
N ALA A 69 -3.58 5.24 4.00
CA ALA A 69 -4.43 5.14 2.82
C ALA A 69 -5.62 4.18 3.02
N LEU A 70 -5.42 3.09 3.77
CA LEU A 70 -6.43 2.06 4.03
C LEU A 70 -7.43 2.45 5.13
N CYS A 71 -6.93 3.04 6.22
CA CYS A 71 -7.76 3.46 7.35
C CYS A 71 -8.37 4.85 7.14
N GLY A 72 -7.93 5.57 6.11
CA GLY A 72 -8.31 6.95 5.89
C GLY A 72 -7.82 7.84 7.02
N ASP A 73 -6.56 8.30 6.94
CA ASP A 73 -6.21 9.54 7.62
C ASP A 73 -7.03 10.67 6.97
N ALA A 74 -8.18 10.95 7.57
CA ALA A 74 -8.85 12.23 7.51
C ALA A 74 -7.92 13.27 8.16
N ASP A 75 -6.86 13.67 7.48
CA ASP A 75 -6.06 14.83 7.85
C ASP A 75 -5.89 15.77 6.64
N GLY A 76 -6.92 16.62 6.45
CA GLY A 76 -6.93 17.77 5.53
C GLY A 76 -8.35 18.38 5.39
N PRO A 77 -8.55 19.71 5.57
CA PRO A 77 -9.64 20.25 6.39
C PRO A 77 -10.96 20.52 5.64
N VAL A 78 -12.04 20.61 6.43
CA VAL A 78 -13.30 21.30 6.08
C VAL A 78 -13.14 22.81 5.98
#